data_AF-A0A6H9UQY6-F1
#
_entry.id   AF-A0A6H9UQY6-F1
#
_cell.length_a   1.000
_cell.length_b   1.000
_cell.length_c   1.000
_cell.angle_alpha   90.00
_cell.angle_beta   90.00
_cell.angle_gamma   90.00
#
_symmetry.space_group_name_H-M   'P 1'
#
loop_
_entity.id
_entity.type
_entity.pdbx_description
1 polymer ?
#
loop_
_entity_poly.entity_id
_entity_poly.type
_entity_poly.pdbx_seq_one_letter_code
_entity_poly.pdbx_strand_id
1 'polypeptide(L)'
;MDVNESLRRYGLRPVGADLDEVRALLREHTARERRAQGEGDTELMRLCCFQLFNSGDVDDVLLVWSAKQASFDAACSIDIEFLLGHGLDATKARLSANRAPAAAAALDRLRELEADGEFESFSVEERSASYDRYYGD
;
A
#
# COMPACT_ATOMS: atom_id res chain seq x y z
N MET A 1 16.78 -4.85 -6.34
CA MET A 1 15.59 -5.42 -6.99
C MET A 1 14.85 -4.29 -7.67
N ASP A 2 14.39 -4.50 -8.89
CA ASP A 2 13.50 -3.58 -9.61
C ASP A 2 12.08 -4.18 -9.74
N VAL A 3 11.15 -3.43 -10.35
CA VAL A 3 9.75 -3.84 -10.57
C VAL A 3 9.65 -5.19 -11.30
N ASN A 4 10.41 -5.36 -12.38
CA ASN A 4 10.35 -6.55 -13.22
C ASN A 4 10.90 -7.79 -12.49
N GLU A 5 11.98 -7.61 -11.72
CA GLU A 5 12.53 -8.66 -10.88
C GLU A 5 11.57 -9.06 -9.76
N SER A 6 10.91 -8.09 -9.11
CA SER A 6 9.89 -8.35 -8.09
C SER A 6 8.70 -9.11 -8.68
N LEU A 7 8.16 -8.69 -9.83
CA LEU A 7 7.06 -9.38 -10.51
C LEU A 7 7.41 -10.81 -10.89
N ARG A 8 8.59 -11.04 -11.49
CA ARG A 8 9.03 -12.40 -11.85
C ARG A 8 9.19 -13.31 -10.65
N ARG A 9 9.63 -12.76 -9.52
CA ARG A 9 9.92 -13.55 -8.31
C ARG A 9 8.67 -13.84 -7.49
N TYR A 10 7.84 -12.82 -7.27
CA TYR A 10 6.75 -12.85 -6.29
C TYR A 10 5.35 -12.83 -6.92
N GLY A 11 5.24 -12.45 -8.20
CA GLY A 11 3.96 -12.17 -8.83
C GLY A 11 3.18 -11.05 -8.14
N LEU A 12 1.89 -10.94 -8.41
CA LEU A 12 1.01 -9.93 -7.80
C LEU A 12 0.39 -10.36 -6.47
N ARG A 13 0.49 -11.65 -6.15
CA ARG A 13 -0.15 -12.28 -4.99
C ARG A 13 0.85 -13.15 -4.23
N PRO A 14 1.92 -12.56 -3.66
CA PRO A 14 2.89 -13.29 -2.87
C PRO A 14 2.26 -13.85 -1.59
N VAL A 15 2.79 -14.97 -1.11
CA VAL A 15 2.32 -15.67 0.10
C VAL A 15 3.50 -16.13 0.94
N GLY A 16 3.28 -16.34 2.23
CA GLY A 16 4.31 -16.87 3.13
C GLY A 16 5.59 -16.04 3.13
N ALA A 17 6.74 -16.70 2.97
CA ALA A 17 8.05 -16.04 3.00
C ALA A 17 8.22 -14.97 1.92
N ASP A 18 7.60 -15.13 0.74
CA ASP A 18 7.67 -14.13 -0.32
C ASP A 18 6.97 -12.83 0.08
N LEU A 19 5.85 -12.93 0.80
CA LEU A 19 5.13 -11.77 1.34
C LEU A 19 5.98 -11.03 2.37
N ASP A 20 6.71 -11.77 3.22
CA ASP A 20 7.62 -11.18 4.20
C ASP A 20 8.81 -10.46 3.53
N GLU A 21 9.34 -11.02 2.44
CA GLU A 21 10.36 -10.35 1.62
C GLU A 21 9.83 -9.06 0.97
N VAL A 22 8.60 -9.07 0.45
CA VAL A 22 7.94 -7.86 -0.08
C VAL A 22 7.78 -6.78 0.99
N ARG A 23 7.38 -7.16 2.22
CA ARG A 23 7.33 -6.21 3.35
C ARG A 23 8.71 -5.63 3.67
N ALA A 24 9.76 -6.45 3.62
CA ALA A 24 11.14 -5.99 3.86
C ALA A 24 11.60 -5.01 2.77
N LEU A 25 11.35 -5.33 1.50
CA LEU A 25 11.64 -4.45 0.35
C LEU A 25 10.92 -3.11 0.48
N LEU A 26 9.62 -3.11 0.80
CA LEU A 26 8.86 -1.88 0.98
C LEU A 26 9.43 -1.02 2.11
N ARG A 27 9.81 -1.62 3.25
CA ARG A 27 10.45 -0.89 4.36
C ARG A 27 11.77 -0.27 3.94
N GLU A 28 12.59 -1.02 3.20
CA GLU A 28 13.90 -0.54 2.74
C GLU A 28 13.76 0.66 1.80
N HIS A 29 12.96 0.54 0.73
CA HIS A 29 12.77 1.62 -0.24
C HIS A 29 12.06 2.83 0.37
N THR A 30 11.10 2.61 1.27
CA THR A 30 10.47 3.69 2.06
C THR A 30 11.51 4.45 2.91
N ALA A 31 12.44 3.73 3.54
CA ALA A 31 13.49 4.37 4.35
C ALA A 31 14.48 5.17 3.50
N ARG A 32 14.79 4.70 2.28
CA ARG A 32 15.62 5.43 1.31
C ARG A 32 14.91 6.69 0.82
N GLU A 33 13.67 6.56 0.39
CA GLU A 33 12.86 7.69 -0.13
C GLU A 33 12.70 8.83 0.88
N ARG A 34 12.61 8.50 2.17
CA ARG A 34 12.57 9.49 3.26
C ARG A 34 13.90 10.23 3.49
N ARG A 35 15.04 9.65 3.09
CA ARG A 35 16.36 10.29 3.25
C ARG A 35 16.53 11.38 2.20
N ALA A 36 16.21 11.06 0.96
CA ALA A 36 16.08 12.02 -0.13
C ALA A 36 15.13 11.47 -1.18
N GLN A 37 14.28 12.35 -1.71
CA GLN A 37 13.33 12.01 -2.76
C GLN A 37 14.06 11.44 -3.97
N GLY A 38 13.61 10.29 -4.47
CA GLY A 38 14.22 9.55 -5.57
C GLY A 38 15.35 8.58 -5.17
N GLU A 39 15.71 8.48 -3.88
CA GLU A 39 16.59 7.40 -3.41
C GLU A 39 15.83 6.07 -3.23
N GLY A 40 14.51 6.14 -2.99
CA GLY A 40 13.63 4.99 -3.09
C GLY A 40 13.23 4.75 -4.53
N ASP A 41 12.78 3.52 -4.82
CA ASP A 41 12.20 3.21 -6.11
C ASP A 41 10.68 3.27 -5.92
N THR A 42 10.09 4.41 -6.26
CA THR A 42 8.67 4.68 -6.01
C THR A 42 7.75 3.74 -6.81
N GLU A 43 8.20 3.28 -7.99
CA GLU A 43 7.44 2.30 -8.77
C GLU A 43 7.45 0.93 -8.10
N LEU A 44 8.61 0.49 -7.61
CA LEU A 44 8.72 -0.74 -6.82
C LEU A 44 7.94 -0.63 -5.51
N MET A 45 7.98 0.52 -4.83
CA MET A 45 7.17 0.75 -3.63
C MET A 45 5.68 0.61 -3.92
N ARG A 46 5.20 1.16 -5.03
CA ARG A 46 3.80 1.02 -5.48
C ARG A 46 3.44 -0.43 -5.76
N LEU A 47 4.30 -1.19 -6.43
CA LEU A 47 4.09 -2.63 -6.64
C LEU A 47 4.01 -3.38 -5.31
N CYS A 48 4.95 -3.15 -4.39
CA CYS A 48 4.94 -3.78 -3.08
C CYS A 48 3.64 -3.46 -2.32
N CYS A 49 3.20 -2.19 -2.32
CA CYS A 49 1.92 -1.82 -1.72
C CYS A 49 0.74 -2.55 -2.36
N PHE A 50 0.74 -2.74 -3.68
CA PHE A 50 -0.30 -3.52 -4.36
C PHE A 50 -0.26 -5.02 -4.03
N GLN A 51 0.93 -5.61 -3.90
CA GLN A 51 1.10 -6.98 -3.43
C GLN A 51 0.55 -7.18 -2.00
N LEU A 52 0.77 -6.21 -1.10
CA LEU A 52 0.20 -6.21 0.25
C LEU A 52 -1.31 -5.95 0.24
N PHE A 53 -1.81 -5.11 -0.66
CA PHE A 53 -3.25 -4.96 -0.87
C PHE A 53 -3.91 -6.29 -1.25
N ASN A 54 -3.31 -7.06 -2.16
CA ASN A 54 -3.83 -8.36 -2.57
C ASN A 54 -3.70 -9.46 -1.50
N SER A 55 -2.78 -9.34 -0.53
CA SER A 55 -2.71 -10.29 0.59
C SER A 55 -3.91 -10.12 1.54
N GLY A 56 -4.51 -8.93 1.57
CA GLY A 56 -5.64 -8.61 2.42
C GLY A 56 -5.29 -8.63 3.91
N ASP A 57 -4.02 -8.50 4.28
CA ASP A 57 -3.58 -8.48 5.67
C ASP A 57 -3.72 -7.07 6.27
N VAL A 58 -4.63 -6.92 7.23
CA VAL A 58 -4.91 -5.62 7.87
C VAL A 58 -3.70 -5.10 8.67
N ASP A 59 -2.72 -5.94 9.00
CA ASP A 59 -1.51 -5.52 9.70
C ASP A 59 -0.55 -4.72 8.81
N ASP A 60 -0.71 -4.79 7.48
CA ASP A 60 0.13 -4.08 6.52
C ASP A 60 -0.30 -2.62 6.30
N VAL A 61 -1.48 -2.21 6.77
CA VAL A 61 -2.05 -0.86 6.56
C VAL A 61 -1.06 0.26 6.91
N LEU A 62 -0.39 0.15 8.06
CA LEU A 62 0.57 1.19 8.48
C LEU A 62 1.87 1.17 7.69
N LEU A 63 2.25 0.02 7.15
CA LEU A 63 3.40 -0.08 6.27
C LEU A 63 3.10 0.61 4.93
N VAL A 64 1.93 0.34 4.34
CA VAL A 64 1.47 0.99 3.11
C VAL A 64 1.31 2.50 3.32
N TRP A 65 0.70 2.93 4.42
CA TRP A 65 0.60 4.35 4.79
C TRP A 65 1.98 5.01 4.92
N SER A 66 2.91 4.34 5.60
CA SER A 66 4.29 4.82 5.78
C SER A 66 5.01 5.03 4.45
N ALA A 67 4.79 4.14 3.48
CA ALA A 67 5.32 4.24 2.13
C ALA A 67 4.72 5.40 1.35
N LYS A 68 3.39 5.55 1.36
CA LYS A 68 2.69 6.68 0.72
C LYS A 68 3.17 8.03 1.25
N GLN A 69 3.45 8.12 2.55
CA GLN A 69 3.91 9.36 3.18
C GLN A 69 5.45 9.58 3.08
N ALA A 70 6.18 8.78 2.31
CA ALA A 70 7.64 8.84 2.28
C ALA A 70 8.20 10.09 1.59
N SER A 71 7.54 10.55 0.53
CA SER A 71 7.89 11.75 -0.25
C SER A 71 6.66 12.25 -1.01
N PHE A 72 6.80 13.38 -1.71
CA PHE A 72 5.74 13.87 -2.60
C PHE A 72 5.45 12.88 -3.74
N ASP A 73 6.50 12.34 -4.37
CA ASP A 73 6.36 11.38 -5.46
C ASP A 73 5.66 10.10 -4.98
N ALA A 74 6.05 9.57 -3.83
CA ALA A 74 5.36 8.42 -3.23
C ALA A 74 3.89 8.72 -2.91
N ALA A 75 3.59 9.92 -2.41
CA ALA A 75 2.23 10.33 -2.11
C ALA A 75 1.34 10.40 -3.36
N CYS A 76 1.90 10.82 -4.50
CA CYS A 76 1.21 10.84 -5.78
C CYS A 76 1.15 9.48 -6.49
N SER A 77 2.14 8.61 -6.29
CA SER A 77 2.20 7.31 -6.97
C SER A 77 1.45 6.19 -6.26
N ILE A 78 1.36 6.20 -4.93
CA ILE A 78 0.75 5.12 -4.16
C ILE A 78 -0.71 5.45 -3.89
N ASP A 79 -1.63 4.69 -4.49
CA ASP A 79 -3.08 4.84 -4.28
C ASP A 79 -3.46 4.67 -2.80
N ILE A 80 -4.38 5.51 -2.32
CA ILE A 80 -4.84 5.44 -0.93
C ILE A 80 -5.66 4.17 -0.68
N GLU A 81 -6.30 3.65 -1.73
CA GLU A 81 -7.11 2.44 -1.75
C GLU A 81 -6.26 1.18 -1.46
N PHE A 82 -4.94 1.23 -1.59
CA PHE A 82 -4.06 0.12 -1.21
C PHE A 82 -4.07 -0.15 0.30
N LEU A 83 -4.53 0.79 1.13
CA LEU A 83 -4.77 0.55 2.55
C LEU A 83 -6.01 -0.34 2.80
N LEU A 84 -6.84 -0.56 1.78
CA LEU A 84 -8.18 -1.12 1.92
C LEU A 84 -8.26 -2.58 1.45
N GLY A 85 -7.13 -3.31 1.40
CA GLY A 85 -7.10 -4.71 0.95
C GLY A 85 -7.98 -5.66 1.77
N HIS A 86 -8.26 -5.32 3.03
CA HIS A 86 -9.20 -6.04 3.91
C HIS A 86 -10.57 -5.32 4.04
N GLY A 87 -10.84 -4.33 3.21
CA GLY A 87 -12.03 -3.47 3.27
C GLY A 87 -11.90 -2.26 4.20
N LEU A 88 -12.70 -1.22 3.91
CA LEU A 88 -12.64 0.07 4.57
C LEU A 88 -12.93 0.00 6.08
N ASP A 89 -13.98 -0.71 6.49
CA ASP A 89 -14.38 -0.78 7.90
C ASP A 89 -13.36 -1.50 8.77
N ALA A 90 -12.80 -2.61 8.28
CA ALA A 90 -11.77 -3.33 9.01
C ALA A 90 -10.47 -2.52 9.13
N THR A 91 -10.07 -1.82 8.06
CA THR A 91 -8.94 -0.89 8.08
C THR A 91 -9.16 0.23 9.10
N LYS A 92 -10.33 0.88 9.10
CA LYS A 92 -10.65 1.92 10.09
C LYS A 92 -10.64 1.38 11.52
N ALA A 93 -11.18 0.18 11.75
CA ALA A 93 -11.17 -0.47 13.06
C ALA A 93 -9.74 -0.76 13.55
N ARG A 94 -8.88 -1.29 12.67
CA ARG A 94 -7.47 -1.54 12.96
C ARG A 94 -6.71 -0.26 13.32
N LEU A 95 -6.91 0.80 12.54
CA LEU A 95 -6.26 2.09 12.77
C LEU A 95 -6.74 2.72 14.08
N SER A 96 -8.04 2.67 14.38
CA SER A 96 -8.61 3.20 15.62
C SER A 96 -8.12 2.46 16.87
N ALA A 97 -7.76 1.18 16.76
CA ALA A 97 -7.21 0.40 17.87
C ALA A 97 -5.71 0.68 18.13
N ASN A 98 -5.02 1.34 17.19
CA ASN A 98 -3.59 1.61 17.27
C ASN A 98 -3.31 3.03 17.77
N ARG A 99 -2.47 3.17 18.80
CA ARG A 99 -2.15 4.47 19.43
C ARG A 99 -1.03 5.25 18.73
N ALA A 100 -0.45 4.72 17.67
CA ALA A 100 0.60 5.42 16.93
C ALA A 100 0.03 6.69 16.26
N PRO A 101 0.76 7.83 16.28
CA PRO A 101 0.32 9.04 15.58
C PRO A 101 0.06 8.82 14.09
N ALA A 102 0.85 7.96 13.45
CA ALA A 102 0.66 7.58 12.05
C ALA A 102 -0.69 6.89 11.81
N ALA A 103 -1.20 6.11 12.78
CA ALA A 103 -2.49 5.45 12.67
C ALA A 103 -3.65 6.44 12.75
N ALA A 104 -3.56 7.41 13.66
CA ALA A 104 -4.53 8.51 13.73
C ALA A 104 -4.56 9.32 12.42
N ALA A 105 -3.39 9.70 11.89
CA ALA A 105 -3.30 10.45 10.65
C ALA A 105 -3.87 9.68 9.44
N ALA A 106 -3.59 8.38 9.32
CA ALA A 106 -4.18 7.55 8.28
C ALA A 106 -5.71 7.45 8.43
N LEU A 107 -6.20 7.27 9.66
CA LEU A 107 -7.63 7.17 9.95
C LEU A 107 -8.38 8.46 9.63
N ASP A 108 -7.82 9.61 10.02
CA ASP A 108 -8.42 10.91 9.73
C ASP A 108 -8.48 11.14 8.22
N ARG A 109 -7.40 10.81 7.49
CA ARG A 109 -7.40 10.91 6.03
C ARG A 109 -8.44 10.03 5.36
N LEU A 110 -8.62 8.80 5.83
CA LEU A 110 -9.65 7.90 5.30
C LEU A 110 -11.07 8.42 5.58
N ARG A 111 -11.30 9.02 6.75
CA ARG A 111 -12.60 9.62 7.10
C ARG A 111 -12.95 10.83 6.24
N GLU A 112 -11.96 11.68 5.95
CA GLU A 112 -12.14 12.80 5.03
C GLU A 112 -12.58 12.32 3.64
N LEU A 113 -11.84 11.37 3.08
CA LEU A 113 -12.14 10.79 1.76
C LEU A 113 -13.49 10.06 1.73
N GLU A 114 -13.82 9.33 2.79
CA GLU A 114 -15.12 8.68 2.94
C GLU A 114 -16.26 9.71 2.97
N ALA A 115 -16.08 10.84 3.67
CA ALA A 115 -17.07 11.93 3.72
C ALA A 115 -17.24 12.63 2.35
N ASP A 116 -16.19 12.66 1.54
CA ASP A 116 -16.21 13.19 0.18
C ASP A 116 -16.76 12.20 -0.86
N GLY A 117 -17.12 10.98 -0.45
CA GLY A 117 -17.71 9.95 -1.31
C GLY A 117 -16.71 9.12 -2.13
N GLU A 118 -15.40 9.25 -1.86
CA GLU A 118 -14.33 8.61 -2.63
C GLU A 118 -14.48 7.08 -2.71
N PHE A 119 -15.05 6.46 -1.67
CA PHE A 119 -15.14 5.00 -1.55
C PHE A 119 -16.52 4.43 -1.89
N GLU A 120 -17.49 5.23 -2.36
CA GLU A 120 -18.88 4.75 -2.61
C GLU A 120 -18.96 3.63 -3.66
N SER A 121 -18.06 3.63 -4.64
CA SER A 121 -17.96 2.61 -5.69
C SER A 121 -16.72 1.73 -5.55
N PHE A 122 -16.00 1.84 -4.44
CA PHE A 122 -14.79 1.07 -4.23
C PHE A 122 -15.11 -0.39 -3.90
N SER A 123 -14.50 -1.32 -4.64
CA SER A 123 -14.39 -2.73 -4.25
C SER A 123 -12.96 -3.23 -4.34
N VAL A 124 -12.61 -4.16 -3.46
CA VAL A 124 -11.27 -4.78 -3.46
C VAL A 124 -11.06 -5.56 -4.75
N GLU A 125 -12.09 -6.26 -5.21
CA GLU A 125 -12.10 -7.10 -6.39
C GLU A 125 -11.87 -6.28 -7.67
N GLU A 126 -12.59 -5.18 -7.87
CA GLU A 126 -12.41 -4.34 -9.06
C GLU A 126 -11.06 -3.63 -9.07
N ARG A 127 -10.59 -3.16 -7.90
CA ARG A 127 -9.26 -2.56 -7.77
C ARG A 127 -8.16 -3.58 -8.07
N SER A 128 -8.27 -4.80 -7.55
CA SER A 128 -7.35 -5.91 -7.82
C SER A 128 -7.33 -6.25 -9.32
N ALA A 129 -8.50 -6.40 -9.95
CA ALA A 129 -8.62 -6.71 -11.37
C ALA A 129 -8.11 -5.58 -12.29
N SER A 130 -8.25 -4.32 -11.87
CA SER A 130 -7.69 -3.17 -12.60
C SER A 130 -6.17 -3.24 -12.65
N TYR A 131 -5.53 -3.48 -11.51
CA TYR A 131 -4.07 -3.54 -11.40
C TYR A 131 -3.46 -4.84 -11.93
N ASP A 132 -4.21 -5.95 -11.92
CA ASP A 132 -3.82 -7.16 -12.64
C ASP A 132 -3.63 -6.92 -14.13
N ARG A 133 -4.52 -6.13 -14.75
CA ARG A 133 -4.36 -5.73 -16.15
C ARG A 133 -3.16 -4.81 -16.32
N TYR A 134 -3.01 -3.83 -15.43
CA TYR A 134 -1.91 -2.87 -15.48
C TYR A 134 -0.51 -3.52 -15.42
N TYR A 135 -0.32 -4.54 -14.57
CA TYR A 135 0.95 -5.26 -14.44
C TYR A 135 1.03 -6.55 -15.28
N GLY A 136 -0.06 -6.93 -15.96
CA GLY A 136 -0.13 -8.10 -16.81
C GLY A 136 0.25 -7.84 -18.28
N ASP A 137 0.23 -6.57 -18.70
CA ASP A 137 0.75 -6.07 -19.98
C ASP A 137 2.28 -5.83 -19.93
#